data_AF-A0A1H0M101-F1
#
_entry.id   AF-A0A1H0M101-F1
#
_cell.length_a   1.000
_cell.length_b   1.000
_cell.length_c   1.000
_cell.angle_alpha   90.00
_cell.angle_beta   90.00
_cell.angle_gamma   90.00
#
_symmetry.space_group_name_H-M   'P 1'
#
loop_
_entity.id
_entity.type
_entity.pdbx_description
1 polymer ?
#
loop_
_entity_poly.entity_id
_entity_poly.type
_entity_poly.pdbx_seq_one_letter_code
_entity_poly.pdbx_strand_id
1 'polypeptide(L)'
;MASLPHELVVLVLALVLFFVQLGLQGMLATRELGSQWNAGPRDGDRKPTGVHAGRAQRALDNFKETFPVFIALALALVTTDRDGGLGSVGAWIWLVARIAYVPLYLGGIPYIRSLVWLGSIAGLGLMGLRLLLLV
;
A
#
# COMPACT_ATOMS: atom_id res chain seq x y z
N MET A 1 3.26 19.04 -23.89
CA MET A 1 2.92 18.87 -22.47
C MET A 1 3.91 17.87 -21.90
N ALA A 2 4.66 18.20 -20.85
CA ALA A 2 5.59 17.26 -20.24
C ALA A 2 4.81 16.07 -19.67
N SER A 3 5.26 14.84 -19.92
CA SER A 3 4.67 13.64 -19.32
C SER A 3 4.91 13.66 -17.82
N LEU A 4 3.88 13.33 -17.03
CA LEU A 4 4.00 13.23 -15.57
C LEU A 4 5.01 12.11 -15.22
N PRO A 5 5.97 12.33 -14.30
CA PRO A 5 6.89 11.29 -13.85
C PRO A 5 6.14 10.05 -13.36
N HIS A 6 6.69 8.87 -13.66
CA HIS A 6 6.04 7.60 -13.36
C HIS A 6 5.84 7.42 -11.85
N GLU A 7 6.75 7.93 -11.03
CA GLU A 7 6.70 7.95 -9.57
C GLU A 7 5.44 8.68 -9.06
N LEU A 8 5.07 9.81 -9.69
CA LEU A 8 3.85 10.55 -9.35
C LEU A 8 2.59 9.85 -9.86
N VAL A 9 2.63 9.23 -11.05
CA VAL A 9 1.53 8.39 -11.54
C VAL A 9 1.26 7.26 -10.55
N VAL A 10 2.30 6.54 -10.15
CA VAL A 10 2.20 5.43 -9.18
C VAL A 10 1.75 5.93 -7.81
N LEU A 11 2.17 7.13 -7.38
CA LEU A 11 1.68 7.75 -6.14
C LEU A 11 0.17 7.98 -6.17
N VAL A 12 -0.37 8.51 -7.27
CA VAL A 12 -1.82 8.69 -7.42
C VAL A 12 -2.55 7.34 -7.40
N LEU A 13 -2.02 6.33 -8.10
CA LEU A 13 -2.60 4.98 -8.08
C LEU A 13 -2.53 4.33 -6.68
N ALA A 14 -1.46 4.60 -5.92
CA ALA A 14 -1.30 4.13 -4.55
C ALA A 14 -2.30 4.78 -3.58
N LEU A 15 -2.61 6.06 -3.76
CA LEU A 15 -3.68 6.74 -3.02
C LEU A 15 -5.04 6.10 -3.33
N VAL A 16 -5.33 5.81 -4.59
CA VAL A 16 -6.56 5.08 -4.98
C VAL A 16 -6.60 3.72 -4.29
N LEU A 17 -5.51 2.95 -4.34
CA LEU A 17 -5.41 1.64 -3.68
C LEU A 17 -5.58 1.74 -2.14
N PHE A 18 -5.07 2.80 -1.52
CA PHE A 18 -5.28 3.07 -0.09
C PHE A 18 -6.77 3.26 0.22
N PHE A 19 -7.46 4.11 -0.53
CA PHE A 19 -8.91 4.33 -0.34
C PHE A 19 -9.73 3.08 -0.62
N VAL A 20 -9.35 2.27 -1.62
CA VAL A 20 -9.98 0.98 -1.89
C VAL A 20 -9.84 0.03 -0.69
N GLN A 21 -8.64 -0.08 -0.10
CA GLN A 21 -8.44 -0.91 1.09
C GLN A 21 -9.17 -0.37 2.33
N LEU A 22 -9.21 0.95 2.50
CA LEU A 22 -9.95 1.60 3.57
C LEU A 22 -11.46 1.32 3.45
N GLY A 23 -12.03 1.46 2.26
CA GLY A 23 -13.42 1.12 1.98
C GLY A 23 -13.71 -0.36 2.19
N LEU A 24 -12.83 -1.25 1.71
CA LEU A 24 -12.97 -2.70 1.88
C LEU A 24 -12.97 -3.10 3.37
N GLN A 25 -12.04 -2.56 4.16
CA GLN A 25 -12.00 -2.78 5.61
C GLN A 25 -13.29 -2.28 6.27
N GLY A 26 -13.75 -1.07 5.93
CA GLY A 26 -14.98 -0.50 6.50
C GLY A 26 -16.24 -1.31 6.14
N MET A 27 -16.34 -1.79 4.91
CA MET A 27 -17.43 -2.67 4.46
C MET A 27 -17.43 -4.00 5.22
N LEU A 28 -16.28 -4.65 5.37
CA LEU A 28 -16.18 -5.92 6.09
C LEU A 28 -16.42 -5.77 7.58
N ALA A 29 -15.93 -4.68 8.20
CA ALA A 29 -16.23 -4.35 9.59
C ALA A 29 -17.73 -4.07 9.80
N THR A 30 -18.38 -3.39 8.86
CA THR A 30 -19.84 -3.17 8.89
C THR A 30 -20.62 -4.47 8.81
N ARG A 31 -20.20 -5.41 7.94
CA ARG A 31 -20.82 -6.74 7.84
C ARG A 31 -20.70 -7.55 9.13
N GLU A 32 -19.61 -7.35 9.87
CA GLU A 32 -19.35 -8.09 11.11
C GLU A 32 -20.00 -7.44 12.35
N LEU A 33 -19.89 -6.13 12.50
CA LEU A 33 -20.27 -5.42 13.74
C LEU A 33 -21.54 -4.58 13.59
N GLY A 34 -22.06 -4.43 12.37
CA GLY A 34 -23.24 -3.65 12.03
C GLY A 34 -22.91 -2.19 11.67
N SER A 35 -23.84 -1.54 10.96
CA SER A 35 -23.72 -0.14 10.52
C SER A 35 -23.70 0.85 11.68
N GLN A 36 -24.45 0.58 12.75
CA GLN A 36 -24.45 1.42 13.96
C GLN A 36 -23.08 1.46 14.63
N TRP A 37 -22.36 0.33 14.68
CA TRP A 37 -21.01 0.32 15.22
C TRP A 37 -20.07 1.13 14.32
N ASN A 38 -20.16 0.97 12.99
CA ASN A 38 -19.25 1.64 12.07
C ASN A 38 -19.50 3.17 11.98
N ALA A 39 -20.75 3.61 12.12
CA ALA A 39 -21.14 5.03 12.15
C ALA A 39 -21.01 5.67 13.54
N GLY A 40 -20.97 4.84 14.60
CA GLY A 40 -20.74 5.28 15.96
C GLY A 40 -19.26 5.62 16.24
N PRO A 41 -18.95 6.05 17.47
CA PRO A 41 -17.60 6.51 17.85
C PRO A 41 -16.55 5.39 17.92
N ARG A 42 -16.97 4.11 17.88
CA ARG A 42 -16.11 2.91 17.94
C ARG A 42 -15.27 2.80 19.21
N ASP A 43 -15.75 3.39 20.30
CA ASP A 43 -15.11 3.32 21.62
C ASP A 43 -15.18 1.91 22.24
N GLY A 44 -14.24 1.64 23.16
CA GLY A 44 -14.13 0.37 23.89
C GLY A 44 -13.35 -0.72 23.15
N ASP A 45 -13.40 -1.95 23.67
CA ASP A 45 -12.59 -3.07 23.16
C ASP A 45 -13.18 -3.78 21.93
N ARG A 46 -14.38 -3.36 21.50
CA ARG A 46 -15.10 -3.99 20.39
C ARG A 46 -14.42 -3.64 19.06
N LYS A 47 -13.71 -4.61 18.48
CA LYS A 47 -13.01 -4.52 17.20
C LYS A 47 -13.36 -5.69 16.28
N PRO A 48 -13.19 -5.55 14.95
CA PRO A 48 -13.40 -6.68 14.04
C PRO A 48 -12.40 -7.79 14.35
N THR A 49 -12.90 -8.95 14.76
CA THR A 49 -12.11 -10.15 15.08
C THR A 49 -12.34 -11.28 14.08
N GLY A 50 -13.39 -11.18 13.27
CA GLY A 50 -13.73 -12.14 12.24
C GLY A 50 -12.65 -12.28 11.19
N VAL A 51 -12.66 -13.45 10.53
CA VAL A 51 -11.61 -13.88 9.60
C VAL A 51 -11.39 -12.84 8.50
N HIS A 52 -12.45 -12.32 7.89
CA HIS A 52 -12.33 -11.40 6.76
C HIS A 52 -12.07 -9.94 7.20
N ALA A 53 -12.84 -9.39 8.14
CA ALA A 53 -12.65 -8.00 8.56
C ALA A 53 -11.31 -7.81 9.29
N GLY A 54 -10.93 -8.75 10.15
CA GLY A 54 -9.61 -8.75 10.80
C GLY A 54 -8.45 -8.89 9.82
N ARG A 55 -8.59 -9.73 8.77
CA ARG A 55 -7.58 -9.84 7.70
C ARG A 55 -7.48 -8.54 6.89
N ALA A 56 -8.60 -7.91 6.55
CA ALA A 56 -8.63 -6.64 5.83
C ALA A 56 -7.96 -5.52 6.64
N GLN A 57 -8.23 -5.47 7.95
CA GLN A 57 -7.58 -4.52 8.85
C GLN A 57 -6.06 -4.69 8.84
N ARG A 58 -5.55 -5.92 9.02
CA ARG A 58 -4.10 -6.18 9.00
C ARG A 58 -3.46 -5.91 7.63
N ALA A 59 -4.16 -6.16 6.53
CA ALA A 59 -3.67 -5.83 5.19
C ALA A 59 -3.55 -4.31 5.00
N LEU A 60 -4.55 -3.55 5.45
CA LEU A 60 -4.54 -2.08 5.42
C LEU A 60 -3.44 -1.50 6.31
N ASP A 61 -3.28 -2.01 7.54
CA ASP A 61 -2.23 -1.55 8.45
C ASP A 61 -0.85 -1.82 7.88
N ASN A 62 -0.63 -2.99 7.28
CA ASN A 62 0.62 -3.27 6.57
C ASN A 62 0.87 -2.36 5.36
N PHE A 63 -0.18 -1.88 4.69
CA PHE A 63 -0.03 -0.87 3.63
C PHE A 63 0.46 0.44 4.23
N LYS A 64 -0.15 0.89 5.34
CA LYS A 64 0.22 2.12 6.04
C LYS A 64 1.66 2.11 6.57
N GLU A 65 2.23 0.95 6.89
CA GLU A 65 3.63 0.83 7.32
C GLU A 65 4.63 1.23 6.21
N THR A 66 4.34 0.87 4.96
CA THR A 66 5.26 1.08 3.82
C THR A 66 4.90 2.30 2.98
N PHE A 67 3.65 2.77 3.05
CA PHE A 67 3.17 3.87 2.22
C PHE A 67 3.89 5.21 2.46
N PRO A 68 4.17 5.65 3.71
CA PRO A 68 4.96 6.86 3.95
C PRO A 68 6.38 6.77 3.36
N VAL A 69 7.00 5.60 3.38
CA VAL A 69 8.32 5.36 2.77
C VAL A 69 8.24 5.53 1.26
N PHE A 70 7.22 4.94 0.63
CA PHE A 70 6.96 5.12 -0.80
C PHE A 70 6.76 6.59 -1.17
N ILE A 71 5.92 7.31 -0.41
CA ILE A 71 5.66 8.75 -0.63
C ILE A 71 6.97 9.54 -0.56
N ALA A 72 7.77 9.33 0.49
CA ALA A 72 9.03 10.03 0.68
C ALA A 72 10.00 9.79 -0.49
N LEU A 73 10.14 8.54 -0.95
CA LEU A 73 11.01 8.18 -2.07
C LEU A 73 10.51 8.74 -3.40
N ALA A 74 9.21 8.61 -3.70
CA ALA A 74 8.62 9.11 -4.93
C ALA A 74 8.79 10.63 -5.04
N LEU A 75 8.50 11.36 -3.96
CA LEU A 75 8.68 12.82 -3.94
C LEU A 75 10.16 13.19 -4.03
N ALA A 76 11.05 12.54 -3.26
CA ALA A 76 12.49 12.84 -3.28
C ALA A 76 13.11 12.64 -4.67
N LEU A 77 12.74 11.57 -5.39
CA LEU A 77 13.21 11.33 -6.75
C LEU A 77 12.81 12.48 -7.68
N VAL A 78 11.55 12.91 -7.63
CA VAL A 78 11.04 13.97 -8.51
C VAL A 78 11.60 15.34 -8.13
N THR A 79 11.64 15.69 -6.85
CA THR A 79 12.13 17.02 -6.40
C THR A 79 13.63 17.19 -6.55
N THR A 80 14.37 16.11 -6.81
CA THR A 80 15.82 16.15 -7.02
C THR A 80 16.22 15.83 -8.46
N ASP A 81 15.26 15.88 -9.40
CA ASP A 81 15.43 15.63 -10.84
C ASP A 81 16.09 14.26 -11.14
N ARG A 82 15.74 13.25 -10.33
CA ARG A 82 16.24 11.87 -10.40
C ARG A 82 15.16 10.85 -10.74
N ASP A 83 14.01 11.30 -11.22
CA ASP A 83 12.91 10.41 -11.62
C ASP A 83 13.30 9.47 -12.77
N GLY A 84 12.50 8.42 -12.97
CA GLY A 84 12.73 7.41 -13.99
C GLY A 84 13.76 6.34 -13.62
N GLY A 85 14.20 5.58 -14.63
CA GLY A 85 15.19 4.50 -14.49
C GLY A 85 14.79 3.46 -13.43
N LEU A 86 15.71 3.15 -12.51
CA LEU A 86 15.46 2.22 -11.41
C LEU A 86 14.38 2.74 -10.43
N GLY A 87 14.19 4.06 -10.33
CA GLY A 87 13.16 4.67 -9.49
C GLY A 87 11.76 4.31 -9.96
N SER A 88 11.50 4.47 -11.26
CA SER A 88 10.19 4.15 -11.83
C SER A 88 9.92 2.64 -11.84
N VAL A 89 10.94 1.82 -12.11
CA VAL A 89 10.83 0.36 -12.01
C VAL A 89 10.49 -0.06 -10.57
N GLY A 90 11.21 0.48 -9.59
CA GLY A 90 10.96 0.21 -8.17
C GLY A 90 9.56 0.61 -7.72
N ALA A 91 9.08 1.77 -8.20
CA ALA A 91 7.74 2.27 -7.90
C ALA A 91 6.65 1.32 -8.41
N TRP A 92 6.75 0.87 -9.65
CA TRP A 92 5.80 -0.07 -10.24
C TRP A 92 5.84 -1.44 -9.56
N ILE A 93 7.03 -1.96 -9.24
CA ILE A 93 7.18 -3.21 -8.48
C ILE A 93 6.47 -3.11 -7.14
N TRP A 94 6.68 -2.02 -6.41
CA TRP A 94 6.02 -1.80 -5.13
C TRP A 94 4.50 -1.80 -5.29
N LEU A 95 3.95 -1.02 -6.23
CA LEU A 95 2.50 -0.92 -6.41
C LEU A 95 1.87 -2.26 -6.80
N VAL A 96 2.41 -2.96 -7.80
CA VAL A 96 1.88 -4.27 -8.23
C VAL A 96 1.93 -5.28 -7.09
N ALA A 97 3.02 -5.29 -6.32
CA ALA A 97 3.13 -6.13 -5.14
C ALA A 97 2.07 -5.77 -4.09
N ARG A 98 1.81 -4.48 -3.82
CA ARG A 98 0.74 -4.05 -2.91
C ARG A 98 -0.65 -4.46 -3.39
N ILE A 99 -0.92 -4.41 -4.69
CA ILE A 99 -2.19 -4.87 -5.28
C ILE A 99 -2.35 -6.38 -5.06
N ALA A 100 -1.30 -7.18 -5.36
CA ALA A 100 -1.34 -8.63 -5.20
C ALA A 100 -1.41 -9.06 -3.72
N TYR A 101 -0.79 -8.29 -2.81
CA TYR A 101 -0.76 -8.59 -1.38
C TYR A 101 -2.16 -8.64 -0.76
N VAL A 102 -3.08 -7.75 -1.18
CA VAL A 102 -4.44 -7.66 -0.62
C VAL A 102 -5.24 -8.96 -0.77
N PRO A 103 -5.49 -9.50 -1.98
CA PRO A 103 -6.24 -10.76 -2.13
C PRO A 103 -5.50 -11.94 -1.50
N LEU A 104 -4.17 -12.01 -1.56
CA LEU A 104 -3.38 -13.06 -0.90
C LEU A 104 -3.58 -13.05 0.63
N TYR A 105 -3.60 -11.85 1.24
CA TYR A 105 -3.83 -11.70 2.68
C TYR A 105 -5.26 -12.12 3.06
N LEU A 106 -6.26 -11.65 2.31
CA LEU A 106 -7.67 -11.98 2.56
C LEU A 106 -7.95 -13.48 2.39
N GLY A 107 -7.37 -14.09 1.36
CA GLY A 107 -7.44 -15.54 1.12
C GLY A 107 -6.67 -16.36 2.17
N GLY A 108 -5.78 -15.73 2.94
CA GLY A 108 -4.98 -16.41 3.96
C GLY A 108 -3.92 -17.32 3.36
N ILE A 109 -3.34 -16.95 2.22
CA ILE A 109 -2.30 -17.72 1.53
C ILE A 109 -0.93 -17.37 2.15
N PRO A 110 -0.34 -18.22 3.00
CA PRO A 110 0.95 -17.94 3.63
C PRO A 110 2.09 -18.08 2.61
N TYR A 111 3.29 -17.60 2.98
CA TYR A 111 4.53 -17.64 2.18
C TYR A 111 4.51 -16.85 0.88
N ILE A 112 3.59 -17.11 -0.06
CA ILE A 112 3.45 -16.34 -1.30
C ILE A 112 3.19 -14.87 -0.99
N ARG A 113 2.29 -14.60 -0.04
CA ARG A 113 2.06 -13.25 0.48
C ARG A 113 3.33 -12.60 1.00
N SER A 114 4.17 -13.36 1.71
CA SER A 114 5.44 -12.85 2.26
C SER A 114 6.46 -12.58 1.16
N LEU A 115 6.54 -13.42 0.13
CA LEU A 115 7.38 -13.20 -1.05
C LEU A 115 6.96 -11.94 -1.82
N VAL A 116 5.66 -11.74 -2.00
CA VAL A 116 5.12 -10.51 -2.61
C VAL A 116 5.47 -9.28 -1.75
N TRP A 117 5.36 -9.39 -0.43
CA TRP A 117 5.80 -8.31 0.46
C TRP A 117 7.28 -7.99 0.32
N LEU A 118 8.15 -9.01 0.29
CA LEU A 118 9.58 -8.84 0.04
C LEU A 118 9.85 -8.18 -1.31
N GLY A 119 9.12 -8.56 -2.35
CA GLY A 119 9.15 -7.90 -3.66
C GLY A 119 8.80 -6.41 -3.56
N SER A 120 7.81 -6.04 -2.75
CA SER A 120 7.48 -4.63 -2.50
C SER A 120 8.63 -3.88 -1.82
N ILE A 121 9.29 -4.49 -0.84
CA ILE A 121 10.45 -3.89 -0.16
C ILE A 121 11.62 -3.74 -1.11
N ALA A 122 11.87 -4.73 -1.97
CA ALA A 122 12.88 -4.62 -3.02
C ALA A 122 12.57 -3.46 -3.98
N GLY A 123 11.30 -3.23 -4.33
CA GLY A 123 10.86 -2.07 -5.11
C GLY A 123 11.22 -0.73 -4.44
N LEU A 124 10.96 -0.59 -3.14
CA LEU A 124 11.39 0.58 -2.36
C LEU A 124 12.92 0.70 -2.33
N GLY A 125 13.63 -0.42 -2.20
CA GLY A 125 15.10 -0.45 -2.25
C GLY A 125 15.65 0.05 -3.58
N LEU A 126 15.03 -0.29 -4.71
CA LEU A 126 15.41 0.21 -6.03
C LEU A 126 15.19 1.73 -6.16
N MET A 127 14.09 2.25 -5.60
CA MET A 127 13.83 3.69 -5.55
C MET A 127 14.89 4.42 -4.70
N GLY A 128 15.21 3.88 -3.52
CA GLY A 128 16.27 4.41 -2.67
C GLY A 128 17.65 4.36 -3.34
N LEU A 129 17.97 3.25 -4.02
CA LEU A 129 19.21 3.11 -4.77
C LEU A 129 19.30 4.14 -5.89
N ARG A 130 18.23 4.37 -6.65
CA ARG A 130 18.18 5.42 -7.69
C ARG A 130 18.49 6.80 -7.12
N LEU A 131 17.98 7.11 -5.92
CA LEU A 131 18.21 8.38 -5.26
C LEU A 131 19.68 8.58 -4.84
N LEU A 132 20.35 7.50 -4.42
CA LEU A 132 21.75 7.53 -3.95
C LEU A 132 22.78 7.48 -5.07
N LEU A 133 22.43 6.95 -6.25
CA LEU A 133 23.35 6.90 -7.38
C LEU A 133 23.58 8.30 -7.96
N LEU A 134 24.84 8.74 -7.95
CA LEU A 134 25.32 9.87 -8.75
C LEU A 134 25.43 9.39 -10.20
N VAL A 135 24.53 9.85 -11.07
CA VAL A 135 24.77 9.86 -12.52
C VAL A 135 24.71 11.32 -12.95
#